data_AF-A0A535UYT3-F1
#
_entry.id   AF-A0A535UYT3-F1
#
_cell.length_a   1.000
_cell.length_b   1.000
_cell.length_c   1.000
_cell.angle_alpha   90.00
_cell.angle_beta   90.00
_cell.angle_gamma   90.00
#
_symmetry.space_group_name_H-M   'P 1'
#
loop_
_entity.id
_entity.type
_entity.pdbx_description
1 polymer ?
#
loop_
_entity_poly.entity_id
_entity_poly.type
_entity_poly.pdbx_seq_one_letter_code
_entity_poly.pdbx_strand_id
1 'polypeptide(L)'
;MTDVIRAGGASLPAAKSIRWNPSPEELRELTASMPNSRPTVFDNYNVETKVVARSKASTYLVTDHPELHSDQTMSRADAERIAAAQDAYIAGRDMLVIDGYIGNDPDHRVPARLYIEASNANIAGMQQALYFPAENAGPNFQPRLTVIYTPNLKAPGYPSDRVIAVDLAAGVTRVLNSDYFGESKKGGLRMWNALTYQRGGLAMHAGCKVVPTPRGEQSMLIVGLSGTGKTTTTFTRQNGSQPVQDDFVALYPGGRIVSTENGCFAKTFALDPKDEPAIHGAVCRPEAYLENVSQDGSGEVDFFDTSYTQNGRAVFRMEALGIARDARDITRVNQLLILNRNDNLIPAVARLDREQAAAYFMLGETRGTSAGGSCSTPTRATASSSSSTTAASRSSSSTPAASAARTATSAARR
;
A
#
# COMPACT_ATOMS: atom_id res chain seq x y z
N MET A 1 15.41 21.92 -9.71
CA MET A 1 14.11 21.30 -9.37
C MET A 1 13.81 20.31 -10.48
N THR A 2 13.71 19.03 -10.16
CA THR A 2 13.36 17.97 -11.10
C THR A 2 11.90 17.62 -10.90
N ASP A 3 11.10 17.63 -11.98
CA ASP A 3 9.76 17.03 -11.94
C ASP A 3 9.91 15.51 -11.83
N VAL A 4 9.80 14.99 -10.61
CA VAL A 4 9.99 13.57 -10.30
C VAL A 4 8.80 12.72 -10.79
N ILE A 5 7.75 13.33 -11.38
CA ILE A 5 6.77 12.67 -12.26
C ILE A 5 6.37 13.63 -13.40
N ARG A 6 6.71 13.31 -14.66
CA ARG A 6 6.37 14.15 -15.83
C ARG A 6 4.86 14.27 -16.06
N ALA A 7 4.39 15.44 -16.48
CA ALA A 7 2.97 15.71 -16.73
C ALA A 7 2.48 15.03 -18.02
N GLY A 8 2.08 13.77 -17.91
CA GLY A 8 1.49 12.97 -18.98
C GLY A 8 1.51 11.50 -18.57
N GLY A 9 0.35 10.86 -18.51
CA GLY A 9 0.26 9.42 -18.23
C GLY A 9 0.87 8.63 -19.39
N ALA A 10 1.63 7.57 -19.09
CA ALA A 10 2.19 6.71 -20.12
C ALA A 10 1.07 6.07 -20.96
N SER A 11 1.25 6.08 -22.28
CA SER A 11 0.36 5.37 -23.22
C SER A 11 0.33 3.89 -22.88
N LEU A 12 -0.86 3.31 -22.78
CA LEU A 12 -0.99 1.87 -22.52
C LEU A 12 -0.41 1.05 -23.68
N PRO A 13 0.34 -0.03 -23.40
CA PRO A 13 0.74 -1.00 -24.41
C PRO A 13 -0.47 -1.57 -25.14
N ALA A 14 -0.39 -1.69 -26.46
CA ALA A 14 -1.44 -2.31 -27.27
C ALA A 14 -1.63 -3.78 -26.86
N ALA A 15 -2.88 -4.25 -26.87
CA ALA A 15 -3.28 -5.59 -26.44
C ALA A 15 -4.26 -6.23 -27.43
N LYS A 16 -4.43 -7.56 -27.35
CA LYS A 16 -5.41 -8.31 -28.15
C LYS A 16 -6.85 -7.87 -27.86
N SER A 17 -7.15 -7.58 -26.59
CA SER A 17 -8.38 -6.89 -26.19
C SER A 17 -8.18 -6.14 -24.86
N ILE A 18 -9.01 -5.12 -24.61
CA ILE A 18 -9.01 -4.36 -23.35
C ILE A 18 -10.46 -4.22 -22.87
N ARG A 19 -10.78 -4.75 -21.69
CA ARG A 19 -12.04 -4.44 -20.98
C ARG A 19 -11.80 -3.31 -19.98
N TRP A 20 -12.57 -2.25 -20.10
CA TRP A 20 -12.41 -1.02 -19.31
C TRP A 20 -13.38 -1.02 -18.13
N ASN A 21 -12.84 -0.97 -16.91
CA ASN A 21 -13.57 -0.85 -15.65
C ASN A 21 -14.77 -1.81 -15.54
N PRO A 22 -14.54 -3.14 -15.59
CA PRO A 22 -15.63 -4.11 -15.48
C PRO A 22 -16.33 -3.99 -14.13
N SER A 23 -17.60 -4.36 -14.05
CA SER A 23 -18.37 -4.27 -12.80
C SER A 23 -17.81 -5.21 -11.71
N PRO A 24 -18.14 -5.00 -10.42
CA PRO A 24 -17.76 -5.91 -9.35
C PRO A 24 -18.22 -7.36 -9.62
N GLU A 25 -19.38 -7.51 -10.25
CA GLU A 25 -19.97 -8.79 -10.67
C GLU A 25 -19.18 -9.41 -11.83
N GLU A 26 -18.83 -8.65 -12.87
CA GLU A 26 -17.95 -9.14 -13.96
C GLU A 26 -16.58 -9.57 -13.43
N LEU A 27 -15.99 -8.83 -12.50
CA LEU A 27 -14.70 -9.17 -11.90
C LEU A 27 -14.79 -10.41 -11.01
N ARG A 28 -15.93 -10.62 -10.34
CA ARG A 28 -16.24 -11.84 -9.59
C ARG A 28 -16.42 -13.04 -10.51
N GLU A 29 -17.16 -12.92 -11.62
CA GLU A 29 -17.33 -13.97 -12.64
C GLU A 29 -15.98 -14.35 -13.29
N LEU A 30 -15.19 -13.35 -13.69
CA LEU A 30 -13.85 -13.57 -14.23
C LEU A 30 -12.95 -14.25 -13.20
N THR A 31 -13.04 -13.88 -11.91
CA THR A 31 -12.30 -14.53 -10.81
C THR A 31 -12.78 -15.96 -10.56
N ALA A 32 -14.07 -16.25 -10.71
CA ALA A 32 -14.62 -17.61 -10.64
C ALA A 32 -14.10 -18.51 -11.77
N SER A 33 -13.77 -17.94 -12.94
CA SER A 33 -13.20 -18.66 -14.08
C SER A 33 -11.70 -18.95 -13.98
N MET A 34 -10.99 -18.40 -12.98
CA MET A 34 -9.55 -18.60 -12.81
C MET A 34 -9.23 -20.01 -12.28
N PRO A 35 -8.26 -20.75 -12.86
CA PRO A 35 -8.00 -22.16 -12.52
C PRO A 35 -7.38 -22.37 -11.12
N ASN A 36 -6.97 -21.30 -10.45
CA ASN A 36 -6.42 -21.27 -9.09
C ASN A 36 -7.36 -20.56 -8.08
N SER A 37 -8.62 -20.36 -8.47
CA SER A 37 -9.68 -19.78 -7.63
C SER A 37 -10.57 -20.89 -7.06
N ARG A 38 -10.93 -20.79 -5.79
CA ARG A 38 -11.80 -21.73 -5.08
C ARG A 38 -12.96 -20.97 -4.42
N PRO A 39 -14.22 -21.39 -4.61
CA PRO A 39 -15.34 -20.82 -3.86
C PRO A 39 -15.22 -21.22 -2.38
N THR A 40 -15.67 -20.36 -1.47
CA THR A 40 -15.74 -20.60 -0.03
C THR A 40 -17.18 -20.80 0.45
N VAL A 41 -17.35 -21.28 1.68
CA VAL A 41 -18.66 -21.30 2.38
C VAL A 41 -19.28 -19.92 2.58
N PHE A 42 -18.52 -18.83 2.40
CA PHE A 42 -18.99 -17.44 2.50
C PHE A 42 -19.53 -16.88 1.16
N ASP A 43 -19.72 -17.76 0.16
CA ASP A 43 -20.02 -17.39 -1.22
C ASP A 43 -19.03 -16.35 -1.78
N ASN A 44 -17.73 -16.51 -1.48
CA ASN A 44 -16.66 -15.69 -2.03
C ASN A 44 -15.49 -16.53 -2.54
N TYR A 45 -14.45 -15.90 -3.09
CA TYR A 45 -13.36 -16.61 -3.77
C TYR A 45 -12.03 -16.47 -3.05
N ASN A 46 -11.39 -17.62 -2.79
CA ASN A 46 -10.03 -17.74 -2.29
C ASN A 46 -9.10 -18.16 -3.43
N VAL A 47 -8.14 -17.29 -3.76
CA VAL A 47 -7.18 -17.52 -4.84
C VAL A 47 -5.83 -17.92 -4.26
N GLU A 48 -5.31 -19.06 -4.68
CA GLU A 48 -3.96 -19.51 -4.35
C GLU A 48 -2.95 -18.90 -5.34
N THR A 49 -1.91 -18.24 -4.84
CA THR A 49 -0.93 -17.51 -5.66
C THR A 49 0.45 -18.13 -5.55
N LYS A 50 1.18 -18.21 -6.67
CA LYS A 50 2.58 -18.69 -6.73
C LYS A 50 3.52 -17.82 -5.90
N VAL A 51 3.10 -16.60 -5.55
CA VAL A 51 3.88 -15.59 -4.83
C VAL A 51 3.17 -15.16 -3.55
N VAL A 52 3.43 -15.85 -2.44
CA VAL A 52 2.76 -15.57 -1.15
C VAL A 52 3.18 -14.26 -0.45
N ALA A 53 4.11 -13.47 -1.00
CA ALA A 53 4.62 -12.25 -0.37
C ALA A 53 5.32 -11.26 -1.34
N ARG A 54 5.51 -10.01 -0.87
CA ARG A 54 6.23 -8.96 -1.61
C ARG A 54 7.67 -9.34 -1.95
N SER A 55 8.09 -9.04 -3.17
CA SER A 55 9.37 -9.47 -3.73
C SER A 55 10.41 -8.34 -3.70
N LYS A 56 10.90 -7.97 -2.51
CA LYS A 56 11.88 -6.86 -2.36
C LYS A 56 13.14 -7.09 -3.21
N ALA A 57 13.69 -8.31 -3.24
CA ALA A 57 14.87 -8.64 -4.05
C ALA A 57 14.64 -8.49 -5.57
N SER A 58 13.38 -8.52 -6.02
CA SER A 58 12.98 -8.32 -7.42
C SER A 58 12.49 -6.88 -7.69
N THR A 59 12.49 -5.99 -6.68
CA THR A 59 12.04 -4.59 -6.82
C THR A 59 13.23 -3.68 -7.12
N TYR A 60 13.10 -2.86 -8.16
CA TYR A 60 14.13 -1.92 -8.61
C TYR A 60 13.53 -0.54 -8.89
N LEU A 61 14.24 0.52 -8.50
CA LEU A 61 13.94 1.89 -8.90
C LEU A 61 14.67 2.21 -10.21
N VAL A 62 13.94 2.73 -11.21
CA VAL A 62 14.51 3.14 -12.50
C VAL A 62 15.17 4.51 -12.33
N THR A 63 16.49 4.58 -12.49
CA THR A 63 17.24 5.82 -12.28
C THR A 63 18.61 5.81 -12.94
N ASP A 64 19.05 6.97 -13.41
CA ASP A 64 20.40 7.23 -13.93
C ASP A 64 21.36 7.67 -12.80
N HIS A 65 20.84 7.84 -11.58
CA HIS A 65 21.52 8.34 -10.39
C HIS A 65 21.44 7.34 -9.24
N PRO A 66 22.01 6.12 -9.37
CA PRO A 66 21.93 5.08 -8.35
C PRO A 66 22.52 5.51 -7.00
N GLU A 67 23.49 6.42 -6.99
CA GLU A 67 24.14 6.99 -5.81
C GLU A 67 23.19 7.78 -4.88
N LEU A 68 21.99 8.14 -5.35
CA LEU A 68 21.00 8.89 -4.58
C LEU A 68 20.01 8.00 -3.80
N HIS A 69 20.13 6.67 -3.88
CA HIS A 69 19.15 5.72 -3.33
C HIS A 69 19.81 4.57 -2.55
N SER A 70 19.13 4.08 -1.51
CA SER A 70 19.58 2.96 -0.68
C SER A 70 18.89 1.63 -0.98
N ASP A 71 17.86 1.63 -1.82
CA ASP A 71 17.20 0.44 -2.35
C ASP A 71 17.77 0.10 -3.74
N GLN A 72 17.49 -1.10 -4.26
CA GLN A 72 18.03 -1.55 -5.53
C GLN A 72 17.57 -0.66 -6.69
N THR A 73 18.47 -0.42 -7.65
CA THR A 73 18.24 0.41 -8.83
C THR A 73 18.47 -0.34 -10.13
N MET A 74 17.87 0.12 -11.22
CA MET A 74 18.18 -0.34 -12.58
C MET A 74 18.33 0.86 -13.53
N SER A 75 19.13 0.68 -14.59
CA SER A 75 19.33 1.69 -15.63
C SER A 75 18.04 1.94 -16.41
N ARG A 76 17.93 3.10 -17.08
CA ARG A 76 16.83 3.34 -18.02
C ARG A 76 16.83 2.38 -19.19
N ALA A 77 18.00 2.04 -19.73
CA ALA A 77 18.12 1.07 -20.82
C ALA A 77 17.61 -0.34 -20.43
N ASP A 78 17.84 -0.78 -19.18
CA ASP A 78 17.27 -2.02 -18.66
C ASP A 78 15.76 -1.94 -18.47
N ALA A 79 15.27 -0.82 -17.95
CA ALA A 79 13.83 -0.58 -17.78
C ALA A 79 13.10 -0.51 -19.14
N GLU A 80 13.70 0.09 -20.16
CA GLU A 80 13.22 0.14 -21.54
C GLU A 80 13.23 -1.24 -22.20
N ARG A 81 14.28 -2.05 -21.97
CA ARG A 81 14.34 -3.46 -22.41
C ARG A 81 13.25 -4.31 -21.77
N ILE A 82 13.00 -4.13 -20.47
CA ILE A 82 11.90 -4.80 -19.75
C ILE A 82 10.53 -4.31 -20.24
N ALA A 83 10.38 -3.00 -20.48
CA ALA A 83 9.17 -2.42 -21.05
C ALA A 83 8.84 -3.01 -22.42
N ALA A 84 9.80 -3.01 -23.36
CA ALA A 84 9.60 -3.57 -24.69
C ALA A 84 9.24 -5.07 -24.67
N ALA A 85 9.86 -5.86 -23.79
CA ALA A 85 9.52 -7.27 -23.60
C ALA A 85 8.11 -7.46 -23.01
N GLN A 86 7.70 -6.61 -22.06
CA GLN A 86 6.35 -6.64 -21.49
C GLN A 86 5.29 -6.21 -22.52
N ASP A 87 5.58 -5.20 -23.32
CA ASP A 87 4.64 -4.63 -24.29
C ASP A 87 4.42 -5.58 -25.47
N ALA A 88 5.49 -6.24 -25.94
CA ALA A 88 5.40 -7.31 -26.93
C ALA A 88 4.61 -8.54 -26.43
N TYR A 89 4.66 -8.83 -25.11
CA TYR A 89 3.84 -9.88 -24.51
C TYR A 89 2.37 -9.46 -24.41
N ILE A 90 2.07 -8.23 -23.96
CA ILE A 90 0.72 -7.69 -23.81
C ILE A 90 -0.03 -7.65 -25.14
N ALA A 91 0.65 -7.42 -26.27
CA ALA A 91 0.07 -7.43 -27.61
C ALA A 91 -0.73 -8.72 -27.94
N GLY A 92 -0.37 -9.87 -27.35
CA GLY A 92 -1.10 -11.13 -27.50
C GLY A 92 -2.12 -11.45 -26.41
N ARG A 93 -2.36 -10.55 -25.45
CA ARG A 93 -3.15 -10.81 -24.22
C ARG A 93 -4.46 -10.05 -24.20
N ASP A 94 -5.46 -10.66 -23.58
CA ASP A 94 -6.68 -9.98 -23.15
C ASP A 94 -6.42 -9.33 -21.79
N MET A 95 -6.72 -8.04 -21.68
CA MET A 95 -6.33 -7.20 -20.54
C MET A 95 -7.55 -6.52 -19.91
N LEU A 96 -7.46 -6.22 -18.61
CA LEU A 96 -8.41 -5.40 -17.87
C LEU A 96 -7.76 -4.08 -17.49
N VAL A 97 -8.52 -2.99 -17.54
CA VAL A 97 -8.16 -1.68 -16.96
C VAL A 97 -9.04 -1.40 -15.76
N ILE A 98 -8.43 -1.04 -14.62
CA ILE A 98 -9.12 -0.49 -13.45
C ILE A 98 -8.58 0.93 -13.22
N ASP A 99 -9.43 1.92 -13.43
CA ASP A 99 -9.23 3.33 -13.13
C ASP A 99 -9.82 3.68 -11.77
N GLY A 100 -9.25 4.69 -11.11
CA GLY A 100 -9.77 5.21 -9.86
C GLY A 100 -8.87 6.28 -9.28
N TYR A 101 -9.08 6.60 -8.02
CA TYR A 101 -8.23 7.54 -7.29
C TYR A 101 -7.55 6.89 -6.07
N ILE A 102 -6.27 7.20 -5.90
CA ILE A 102 -5.59 7.04 -4.60
C ILE A 102 -5.72 8.38 -3.86
N GLY A 103 -6.39 8.37 -2.71
CA GLY A 103 -6.76 9.57 -1.96
C GLY A 103 -8.27 9.88 -2.02
N ASN A 104 -8.88 10.12 -0.86
CA ASN A 104 -10.30 10.47 -0.72
C ASN A 104 -10.61 11.96 -1.02
N ASP A 105 -9.59 12.82 -0.99
CA ASP A 105 -9.68 14.28 -0.95
C ASP A 105 -9.61 14.87 -2.38
N PRO A 106 -10.60 15.64 -2.87
CA PRO A 106 -10.61 16.13 -4.26
C PRO A 106 -9.39 16.97 -4.68
N ASP A 107 -8.78 17.74 -3.78
CA ASP A 107 -7.61 18.58 -4.09
C ASP A 107 -6.32 17.74 -4.19
N HIS A 108 -6.24 16.65 -3.42
CA HIS A 108 -5.02 15.88 -3.22
C HIS A 108 -5.05 14.46 -3.83
N ARG A 109 -6.22 13.98 -4.24
CA ARG A 109 -6.38 12.66 -4.88
C ARG A 109 -5.56 12.57 -6.16
N VAL A 110 -5.16 11.34 -6.49
CA VAL A 110 -4.26 11.06 -7.60
C VAL A 110 -4.95 10.08 -8.55
N PRO A 111 -5.22 10.47 -9.81
CA PRO A 111 -5.75 9.57 -10.84
C PRO A 111 -4.80 8.38 -11.02
N ALA A 112 -5.31 7.16 -10.83
CA ALA A 112 -4.53 5.95 -10.83
C ALA A 112 -5.16 4.89 -11.75
N ARG A 113 -4.31 4.11 -12.41
CA ARG A 113 -4.69 3.02 -13.31
C ARG A 113 -3.91 1.75 -12.98
N LEU A 114 -4.62 0.63 -12.92
CA LEU A 114 -4.04 -0.71 -13.08
C LEU A 114 -4.39 -1.22 -14.49
N TYR A 115 -3.41 -1.82 -15.15
CA TYR A 115 -3.55 -2.55 -16.41
C TYR A 115 -3.00 -3.97 -16.21
N ILE A 116 -3.86 -4.98 -16.27
CA ILE A 116 -3.62 -6.33 -15.74
C ILE A 116 -4.11 -7.41 -16.71
N GLU A 117 -3.42 -8.55 -16.79
CA GLU A 117 -3.87 -9.72 -17.56
C GLU A 117 -5.26 -10.20 -17.08
N ALA A 118 -6.20 -10.44 -18.01
CA ALA A 118 -7.56 -10.86 -17.67
C ALA A 118 -7.64 -12.25 -16.99
N SER A 119 -6.59 -13.07 -17.14
CA SER A 119 -6.40 -14.34 -16.40
C SER A 119 -6.15 -14.15 -14.89
N ASN A 120 -6.02 -12.90 -14.42
CA ASN A 120 -5.71 -12.54 -13.03
C ASN A 120 -6.72 -11.49 -12.53
N ALA A 121 -8.00 -11.70 -12.84
CA ALA A 121 -9.10 -10.81 -12.50
C ALA A 121 -9.27 -10.55 -11.00
N ASN A 122 -8.79 -11.47 -10.14
CA ASN A 122 -8.76 -11.26 -8.69
C ASN A 122 -7.95 -10.01 -8.31
N ILE A 123 -6.82 -9.75 -8.97
CA ILE A 123 -5.99 -8.55 -8.75
C ILE A 123 -6.75 -7.29 -9.20
N ALA A 124 -7.56 -7.37 -10.26
CA ALA A 124 -8.42 -6.28 -10.71
C ALA A 124 -9.54 -5.97 -9.70
N GLY A 125 -10.28 -7.00 -9.24
CA GLY A 125 -11.34 -6.86 -8.24
C GLY A 125 -10.82 -6.31 -6.91
N MET A 126 -9.70 -6.86 -6.42
CA MET A 126 -9.01 -6.34 -5.25
C MET A 126 -8.54 -4.88 -5.44
N GLN A 127 -8.05 -4.50 -6.62
CA GLN A 127 -7.63 -3.11 -6.86
C GLN A 127 -8.81 -2.14 -6.92
N GLN A 128 -9.93 -2.56 -7.52
CA GLN A 128 -11.18 -1.78 -7.60
C GLN A 128 -11.78 -1.55 -6.20
N ALA A 129 -11.73 -2.56 -5.32
CA ALA A 129 -12.20 -2.44 -3.94
C ALA A 129 -11.35 -1.46 -3.07
N LEU A 130 -10.08 -1.22 -3.44
CA LEU A 130 -9.21 -0.29 -2.74
C LEU A 130 -9.17 1.14 -3.32
N TYR A 131 -9.46 1.34 -4.60
CA TYR A 131 -9.53 2.69 -5.16
C TYR A 131 -10.81 3.43 -4.73
N PHE A 132 -10.71 4.75 -4.61
CA PHE A 132 -11.91 5.59 -4.64
C PHE A 132 -12.46 5.63 -6.07
N PRO A 133 -13.77 5.43 -6.30
CA PRO A 133 -14.33 5.37 -7.65
C PRO A 133 -14.05 6.63 -8.50
N ALA A 134 -13.89 6.42 -9.81
CA ALA A 134 -13.77 7.50 -10.78
C ALA A 134 -15.02 7.58 -11.69
N GLU A 135 -15.78 8.67 -11.55
CA GLU A 135 -16.97 8.99 -12.37
C GLU A 135 -16.65 9.07 -13.87
N ASN A 136 -15.39 9.37 -14.22
CA ASN A 136 -14.88 9.53 -15.57
C ASN A 136 -13.94 8.39 -16.02
N ALA A 137 -14.05 7.21 -15.39
CA ALA A 137 -13.26 6.02 -15.71
C ALA A 137 -13.45 5.55 -17.17
N GLY A 138 -12.42 4.93 -17.76
CA GLY A 138 -12.46 4.41 -19.14
C GLY A 138 -11.40 5.03 -20.07
N PRO A 139 -11.56 4.89 -21.41
CA PRO A 139 -10.54 5.25 -22.39
C PRO A 139 -10.02 6.70 -22.30
N ASN A 140 -10.89 7.64 -21.91
CA ASN A 140 -10.57 9.06 -21.78
C ASN A 140 -10.02 9.45 -20.40
N PHE A 141 -9.98 8.52 -19.44
CA PHE A 141 -9.40 8.77 -18.10
C PHE A 141 -7.89 8.95 -18.22
N GLN A 142 -7.38 10.02 -17.58
CA GLN A 142 -5.97 10.43 -17.63
C GLN A 142 -5.26 10.05 -16.31
N PRO A 143 -4.64 8.85 -16.21
CA PRO A 143 -3.93 8.47 -15.00
C PRO A 143 -2.66 9.29 -14.81
N ARG A 144 -2.42 9.72 -13.57
CA ARG A 144 -1.15 10.28 -13.10
C ARG A 144 -0.18 9.17 -12.68
N LEU A 145 -0.71 8.02 -12.27
CA LEU A 145 0.03 6.83 -11.84
C LEU A 145 -0.51 5.59 -12.57
N THR A 146 0.36 4.77 -13.16
CA THR A 146 -0.04 3.54 -13.86
C THR A 146 0.75 2.33 -13.36
N VAL A 147 0.07 1.25 -13.03
CA VAL A 147 0.67 -0.07 -12.78
C VAL A 147 0.39 -0.97 -13.98
N ILE A 148 1.44 -1.42 -14.67
CA ILE A 148 1.35 -2.35 -15.81
C ILE A 148 1.79 -3.73 -15.31
N TYR A 149 0.84 -4.64 -15.16
CA TYR A 149 1.00 -5.89 -14.43
C TYR A 149 0.78 -7.10 -15.34
N THR A 150 1.83 -7.90 -15.54
CA THR A 150 1.79 -9.18 -16.25
C THR A 150 2.26 -10.33 -15.33
N PRO A 151 1.38 -10.89 -14.49
CA PRO A 151 1.69 -12.01 -13.60
C PRO A 151 2.31 -13.24 -14.27
N ASN A 152 2.02 -13.49 -15.54
CA ASN A 152 2.41 -14.71 -16.24
C ASN A 152 3.58 -14.52 -17.22
N LEU A 153 4.12 -13.30 -17.34
CA LEU A 153 5.37 -13.03 -18.06
C LEU A 153 6.57 -13.18 -17.11
N LYS A 154 7.43 -14.17 -17.39
CA LYS A 154 8.75 -14.31 -16.76
C LYS A 154 9.73 -13.21 -17.23
N ALA A 155 10.63 -12.81 -16.33
CA ALA A 155 11.79 -11.98 -16.59
C ALA A 155 13.10 -12.73 -16.24
N PRO A 156 13.60 -13.62 -17.14
CA PRO A 156 14.82 -14.39 -16.88
C PRO A 156 16.05 -13.51 -16.59
N GLY A 157 16.95 -14.01 -15.75
CA GLY A 157 18.15 -13.28 -15.32
C GLY A 157 17.95 -12.37 -14.10
N TYR A 158 16.72 -12.22 -13.60
CA TYR A 158 16.41 -11.52 -12.35
C TYR A 158 16.03 -12.51 -11.23
N PRO A 159 16.12 -12.10 -9.94
CA PRO A 159 15.73 -12.96 -8.82
C PRO A 159 14.31 -13.51 -8.97
N SER A 160 14.18 -14.85 -8.92
CA SER A 160 12.93 -15.59 -9.13
C SER A 160 12.23 -15.33 -10.49
N ASP A 161 13.00 -15.08 -11.56
CA ASP A 161 12.49 -14.68 -12.88
C ASP A 161 11.54 -13.46 -12.82
N ARG A 162 11.72 -12.55 -11.86
CA ARG A 162 10.73 -11.54 -11.47
C ARG A 162 11.33 -10.13 -11.46
N VAL A 163 10.55 -9.15 -11.92
CA VAL A 163 10.91 -7.73 -11.93
C VAL A 163 9.72 -6.87 -11.50
N ILE A 164 9.96 -5.97 -10.56
CA ILE A 164 9.08 -4.84 -10.21
C ILE A 164 9.89 -3.56 -10.46
N ALA A 165 9.79 -3.02 -11.67
CA ALA A 165 10.50 -1.83 -12.10
C ALA A 165 9.64 -0.59 -11.83
N VAL A 166 10.11 0.31 -10.97
CA VAL A 166 9.40 1.52 -10.54
C VAL A 166 10.08 2.74 -11.18
N ASP A 167 9.48 3.32 -12.22
CA ASP A 167 9.92 4.61 -12.74
C ASP A 167 9.03 5.72 -12.18
N LEU A 168 9.54 6.40 -11.16
CA LEU A 168 8.88 7.58 -10.60
C LEU A 168 8.72 8.67 -11.65
N ALA A 169 9.75 8.95 -12.45
CA ALA A 169 9.76 10.03 -13.45
C ALA A 169 8.69 9.85 -14.53
N ALA A 170 8.36 8.61 -14.88
CA ALA A 170 7.25 8.26 -15.77
C ALA A 170 5.89 8.13 -15.07
N GLY A 171 5.86 7.97 -13.74
CA GLY A 171 4.65 7.60 -12.99
C GLY A 171 4.19 6.18 -13.27
N VAL A 172 5.12 5.27 -13.59
CA VAL A 172 4.83 3.88 -14.00
C VAL A 172 5.52 2.88 -13.09
N THR A 173 4.78 1.85 -12.65
CA THR A 173 5.36 0.62 -12.11
C THR A 173 5.05 -0.55 -13.05
N ARG A 174 6.08 -1.21 -13.57
CA ARG A 174 5.96 -2.45 -14.37
C ARG A 174 6.23 -3.67 -13.49
N VAL A 175 5.31 -4.62 -13.48
CA VAL A 175 5.34 -5.80 -12.61
C VAL A 175 5.25 -7.08 -13.47
N LEU A 176 6.29 -7.91 -13.43
CA LEU A 176 6.44 -9.15 -14.19
C LEU A 176 6.60 -10.35 -13.23
N ASN A 177 5.99 -11.49 -13.54
CA ASN A 177 6.13 -12.78 -12.84
C ASN A 177 5.72 -12.80 -11.36
N SER A 178 4.61 -12.16 -11.02
CA SER A 178 4.03 -12.17 -9.67
C SER A 178 2.51 -12.20 -9.76
N ASP A 179 1.84 -13.08 -9.04
CA ASP A 179 0.38 -13.12 -8.89
C ASP A 179 -0.11 -12.57 -7.54
N TYR A 180 0.81 -12.02 -6.73
CA TYR A 180 0.52 -11.37 -5.46
C TYR A 180 -0.11 -9.98 -5.63
N PHE A 181 -1.34 -9.78 -5.14
CA PHE A 181 -2.03 -8.48 -5.19
C PHE A 181 -1.25 -7.36 -4.48
N GLY A 182 -0.53 -7.68 -3.42
CA GLY A 182 0.22 -6.70 -2.64
C GLY A 182 1.32 -5.95 -3.42
N GLU A 183 1.76 -6.42 -4.59
CA GLU A 183 2.63 -5.64 -5.49
C GLU A 183 1.85 -4.63 -6.36
N SER A 184 0.57 -4.87 -6.69
CA SER A 184 -0.29 -3.85 -7.32
C SER A 184 -0.51 -2.67 -6.36
N LYS A 185 -1.02 -2.98 -5.16
CA LYS A 185 -1.24 -2.00 -4.08
C LYS A 185 0.03 -1.21 -3.76
N LYS A 186 1.18 -1.87 -3.57
CA LYS A 186 2.44 -1.16 -3.29
C LYS A 186 3.08 -0.53 -4.52
N GLY A 187 2.80 -0.97 -5.74
CA GLY A 187 3.18 -0.25 -6.97
C GLY A 187 2.58 1.16 -6.99
N GLY A 188 1.26 1.26 -6.89
CA GLY A 188 0.57 2.55 -6.78
C GLY A 188 1.05 3.40 -5.59
N LEU A 189 1.10 2.82 -4.39
CA LEU A 189 1.48 3.55 -3.17
C LEU A 189 2.94 4.03 -3.14
N ARG A 190 3.89 3.31 -3.76
CA ARG A 190 5.30 3.77 -3.90
C ARG A 190 5.36 5.10 -4.66
N MET A 191 4.63 5.21 -5.77
CA MET A 191 4.63 6.40 -6.62
C MET A 191 3.78 7.54 -6.03
N TRP A 192 2.64 7.20 -5.42
CA TRP A 192 1.78 8.16 -4.71
C TRP A 192 2.49 8.82 -3.52
N ASN A 193 3.33 8.09 -2.79
CA ASN A 193 4.18 8.62 -1.72
C ASN A 193 5.15 9.68 -2.26
N ALA A 194 5.89 9.37 -3.34
CA ALA A 194 6.79 10.33 -3.97
C ALA A 194 6.04 11.61 -4.44
N LEU A 195 4.84 11.48 -4.99
CA LEU A 195 4.01 12.63 -5.40
C LEU A 195 3.48 13.44 -4.21
N THR A 196 3.11 12.77 -3.12
CA THR A 196 2.67 13.39 -1.85
C THR A 196 3.79 14.23 -1.25
N TYR A 197 5.02 13.71 -1.23
CA TYR A 197 6.20 14.44 -0.76
C TYR A 197 6.49 15.69 -1.61
N GLN A 198 6.39 15.59 -2.94
CA GLN A 198 6.50 16.75 -3.86
C GLN A 198 5.42 17.81 -3.60
N ARG A 199 4.22 17.40 -3.16
CA ARG A 199 3.10 18.28 -2.77
C ARG A 199 3.23 18.82 -1.33
N GLY A 200 4.35 18.59 -0.64
CA GLY A 200 4.58 19.06 0.73
C GLY A 200 3.83 18.26 1.82
N GLY A 201 3.28 17.09 1.48
CA GLY A 201 2.66 16.16 2.42
C GLY A 201 3.64 15.08 2.90
N LEU A 202 3.42 14.57 4.11
CA LEU A 202 4.11 13.40 4.64
C LEU A 202 3.22 12.17 4.47
N ALA A 203 3.63 11.21 3.64
CA ALA A 203 3.00 9.89 3.62
C ALA A 203 3.38 9.10 4.89
N MET A 204 2.39 8.48 5.54
CA MET A 204 2.55 7.73 6.77
C MET A 204 1.91 6.35 6.62
N HIS A 205 2.64 5.30 6.98
CA HIS A 205 2.11 3.96 7.21
C HIS A 205 1.42 3.97 8.59
N ALA A 206 0.14 4.35 8.58
CA ALA A 206 -0.63 4.63 9.78
C ALA A 206 -2.11 4.33 9.56
N GLY A 207 -2.74 3.76 10.59
CA GLY A 207 -4.19 3.72 10.66
C GLY A 207 -4.75 5.09 11.01
N CYS A 208 -6.02 5.33 10.69
CA CYS A 208 -6.78 6.49 11.12
C CYS A 208 -8.11 6.04 11.73
N LYS A 209 -8.51 6.67 12.84
CA LYS A 209 -9.82 6.47 13.48
C LYS A 209 -10.35 7.77 14.06
N VAL A 210 -11.66 7.85 14.26
CA VAL A 210 -12.29 8.88 15.10
C VAL A 210 -12.71 8.30 16.44
N VAL A 211 -12.60 9.10 17.49
CA VAL A 211 -12.96 8.76 18.86
C VAL A 211 -13.88 9.85 19.42
N PRO A 212 -15.13 9.54 19.81
CA PRO A 212 -15.95 10.45 20.60
C PRO A 212 -15.28 10.80 21.93
N THR A 213 -15.23 12.09 22.30
CA THR A 213 -14.67 12.55 23.58
C THR A 213 -15.54 13.66 24.21
N PRO A 214 -15.37 13.97 25.51
CA PRO A 214 -16.01 15.14 26.14
C PRO A 214 -15.64 16.50 25.52
N ARG A 215 -14.71 16.54 24.56
CA ARG A 215 -14.32 17.74 23.80
C ARG A 215 -14.80 17.69 22.34
N GLY A 216 -15.79 16.83 22.04
CA GLY A 216 -16.24 16.50 20.68
C GLY A 216 -15.50 15.29 20.09
N GLU A 217 -15.80 14.96 18.83
CA GLU A 217 -15.06 13.94 18.09
C GLU A 217 -13.58 14.33 17.95
N GLN A 218 -12.69 13.35 18.05
CA GLN A 218 -11.25 13.53 17.88
C GLN A 218 -10.70 12.49 16.91
N SER A 219 -10.06 12.94 15.83
CA SER A 219 -9.35 12.07 14.89
C SER A 219 -7.93 11.74 15.39
N MET A 220 -7.54 10.48 15.21
CA MET A 220 -6.25 9.96 15.65
C MET A 220 -5.58 9.16 14.54
N LEU A 221 -4.33 9.51 14.23
CA LEU A 221 -3.44 8.66 13.43
C LEU A 221 -2.68 7.70 14.34
N ILE A 222 -2.56 6.44 13.92
CA ILE A 222 -1.94 5.35 14.67
C ILE A 222 -0.77 4.81 13.84
N VAL A 223 0.45 5.24 14.19
CA VAL A 223 1.70 4.74 13.60
C VAL A 223 2.18 3.55 14.40
N GLY A 224 2.65 2.51 13.72
CA GLY A 224 3.31 1.37 14.35
C GLY A 224 3.91 0.43 13.31
N LEU A 225 4.98 -0.28 13.66
CA LEU A 225 5.52 -1.35 12.80
C LEU A 225 4.59 -2.58 12.78
N SER A 226 4.80 -3.47 11.80
CA SER A 226 4.03 -4.72 11.67
C SER A 226 4.00 -5.48 13.00
N GLY A 227 2.83 -5.91 13.48
CA GLY A 227 2.74 -6.67 14.75
C GLY A 227 2.91 -5.85 16.04
N THR A 228 2.92 -4.52 15.97
CA THR A 228 2.81 -3.62 17.16
C THR A 228 1.36 -3.34 17.59
N GLY A 229 0.38 -3.94 16.92
CA GLY A 229 -1.05 -3.76 17.21
C GLY A 229 -1.78 -2.70 16.36
N LYS A 230 -1.09 -1.96 15.47
CA LYS A 230 -1.65 -0.88 14.61
C LYS A 230 -3.09 -1.14 14.15
N THR A 231 -3.31 -2.26 13.45
CA THR A 231 -4.60 -2.65 12.86
C THR A 231 -5.65 -2.89 13.95
N THR A 232 -5.37 -3.73 14.95
CA THR A 232 -6.25 -3.98 16.09
C THR A 232 -6.60 -2.69 16.87
N THR A 233 -5.63 -1.79 17.12
CA THR A 233 -5.87 -0.47 17.75
C THR A 233 -6.71 0.45 16.87
N THR A 234 -6.61 0.32 15.55
CA THR A 234 -7.42 1.06 14.57
C THR A 234 -8.86 0.58 14.57
N PHE A 235 -9.08 -0.74 14.50
CA PHE A 235 -10.42 -1.34 14.37
C PHE A 235 -11.15 -1.62 15.69
N THR A 236 -10.46 -1.64 16.83
CA THR A 236 -11.13 -1.78 18.15
C THR A 236 -12.11 -0.64 18.41
N ARG A 237 -13.26 -0.96 19.00
CA ARG A 237 -14.43 -0.07 19.11
C ARG A 237 -14.55 0.62 20.47
N GLN A 238 -13.46 0.61 21.25
CA GLN A 238 -13.36 1.29 22.55
C GLN A 238 -13.83 2.75 22.46
N ASN A 239 -14.57 3.20 23.47
CA ASN A 239 -15.19 4.53 23.57
C ASN A 239 -16.07 4.92 22.37
N GLY A 240 -16.67 3.94 21.66
CA GLY A 240 -17.51 4.19 20.49
C GLY A 240 -16.73 4.64 19.25
N SER A 241 -15.42 4.39 19.20
CA SER A 241 -14.56 4.82 18.10
C SER A 241 -14.82 4.07 16.79
N GLN A 242 -14.63 4.79 15.66
CA GLN A 242 -14.86 4.28 14.31
C GLN A 242 -13.56 4.29 13.49
N PRO A 243 -13.24 3.21 12.74
CA PRO A 243 -12.11 3.21 11.82
C PRO A 243 -12.37 4.09 10.59
N VAL A 244 -11.30 4.63 10.01
CA VAL A 244 -11.31 5.47 8.80
C VAL A 244 -10.33 4.94 7.73
N GLN A 245 -9.19 4.41 8.16
CA GLN A 245 -8.13 3.87 7.30
C GLN A 245 -7.26 2.89 8.09
N ASP A 246 -6.73 1.83 7.47
CA ASP A 246 -5.76 0.92 8.12
C ASP A 246 -4.31 1.24 7.76
N ASP A 247 -4.00 1.37 6.47
CA ASP A 247 -2.63 1.19 5.99
C ASP A 247 -1.90 2.51 5.73
N PHE A 248 -2.40 3.37 4.83
CA PHE A 248 -1.68 4.61 4.45
C PHE A 248 -2.56 5.87 4.49
N VAL A 249 -1.95 6.94 4.98
CA VAL A 249 -2.49 8.32 4.95
C VAL A 249 -1.41 9.30 4.50
N ALA A 250 -1.81 10.45 3.96
CA ALA A 250 -0.97 11.63 3.88
C ALA A 250 -1.35 12.62 4.99
N LEU A 251 -0.35 13.25 5.59
CA LEU A 251 -0.48 14.37 6.52
C LEU A 251 0.11 15.63 5.88
N TYR A 252 -0.74 16.63 5.67
CA TYR A 252 -0.40 17.92 5.06
C TYR A 252 -0.35 19.06 6.12
N PRO A 253 0.25 20.23 5.80
CA PRO A 253 0.28 21.38 6.69
C PRO A 253 -1.08 21.79 7.26
N GLY A 254 -1.08 22.37 8.46
CA GLY A 254 -2.30 22.61 9.25
C GLY A 254 -2.89 21.35 9.92
N GLY A 255 -2.43 20.16 9.51
CA GLY A 255 -2.91 18.87 9.96
C GLY A 255 -3.99 18.26 9.07
N ARG A 256 -4.13 18.72 7.81
CA ARG A 256 -5.07 18.12 6.84
C ARG A 256 -4.65 16.67 6.55
N ILE A 257 -5.60 15.73 6.53
CA ILE A 257 -5.29 14.32 6.23
C ILE A 257 -5.99 13.83 4.97
N VAL A 258 -5.36 12.86 4.29
CA VAL A 258 -5.91 12.20 3.09
C VAL A 258 -5.67 10.70 3.23
N SER A 259 -6.74 9.91 3.30
CA SER A 259 -6.69 8.44 3.33
C SER A 259 -6.48 7.90 1.92
N THR A 260 -5.57 6.93 1.74
CA THR A 260 -5.19 6.47 0.38
C THR A 260 -6.23 5.58 -0.29
N GLU A 261 -6.95 4.76 0.49
CA GLU A 261 -7.70 3.60 -0.01
C GLU A 261 -9.13 3.55 0.55
N ASN A 262 -10.11 3.13 -0.27
CA ASN A 262 -11.52 2.97 0.10
C ASN A 262 -11.84 1.56 0.66
N GLY A 263 -10.81 0.80 1.03
CA GLY A 263 -10.93 -0.58 1.51
C GLY A 263 -9.70 -1.03 2.30
N CYS A 264 -9.73 -2.27 2.77
CA CYS A 264 -8.67 -2.87 3.58
C CYS A 264 -7.92 -3.96 2.81
N PHE A 265 -6.64 -4.18 3.14
CA PHE A 265 -5.86 -5.36 2.72
C PHE A 265 -5.42 -6.14 3.96
N ALA A 266 -6.42 -6.65 4.69
CA ALA A 266 -6.25 -7.29 5.98
C ALA A 266 -5.38 -8.55 5.89
N LYS A 267 -4.68 -8.88 6.98
CA LYS A 267 -4.22 -10.25 7.22
C LYS A 267 -5.40 -11.08 7.71
N THR A 268 -5.48 -12.33 7.30
CA THR A 268 -6.48 -13.29 7.81
C THR A 268 -5.89 -14.30 8.82
N PHE A 269 -4.56 -14.41 8.92
CA PHE A 269 -3.94 -15.28 9.92
C PHE A 269 -4.29 -14.85 11.35
N ALA A 270 -4.75 -15.81 12.16
CA ALA A 270 -5.25 -15.68 13.53
C ALA A 270 -6.47 -14.74 13.71
N LEU A 271 -7.35 -14.66 12.69
CA LEU A 271 -8.58 -13.89 12.73
C LEU A 271 -9.70 -14.61 13.53
N ASP A 272 -9.80 -14.36 14.83
CA ASP A 272 -10.92 -14.84 15.67
C ASP A 272 -12.13 -13.87 15.59
N PRO A 273 -13.36 -14.35 15.33
CA PRO A 273 -14.56 -13.52 15.35
C PRO A 273 -14.89 -12.88 16.72
N LYS A 274 -14.30 -13.36 17.83
CA LYS A 274 -14.46 -12.75 19.16
C LYS A 274 -13.61 -11.49 19.33
N ASP A 275 -12.38 -11.50 18.80
CA ASP A 275 -11.39 -10.44 18.99
C ASP A 275 -11.51 -9.34 17.92
N GLU A 276 -11.69 -9.72 16.64
CA GLU A 276 -11.83 -8.78 15.53
C GLU A 276 -13.14 -8.98 14.72
N PRO A 277 -14.34 -8.99 15.36
CA PRO A 277 -15.64 -9.31 14.74
C PRO A 277 -15.98 -8.48 13.50
N ALA A 278 -15.56 -7.20 13.47
CA ALA A 278 -15.83 -6.33 12.32
C ALA A 278 -15.01 -6.72 11.09
N ILE A 279 -13.77 -7.17 11.27
CA ILE A 279 -12.92 -7.66 10.19
C ILE A 279 -13.43 -9.03 9.74
N HIS A 280 -13.68 -9.96 10.66
CA HIS A 280 -14.26 -11.26 10.34
C HIS A 280 -15.59 -11.14 9.57
N GLY A 281 -16.50 -10.27 10.03
CA GLY A 281 -17.77 -9.99 9.35
C GLY A 281 -17.65 -9.27 7.99
N ALA A 282 -16.48 -8.72 7.65
CA ALA A 282 -16.18 -8.17 6.33
C ALA A 282 -15.46 -9.18 5.42
N VAL A 283 -14.64 -10.07 6.00
CA VAL A 283 -13.95 -11.18 5.31
C VAL A 283 -14.93 -12.27 4.87
N CYS A 284 -15.95 -12.55 5.67
CA CYS A 284 -17.00 -13.54 5.38
C CYS A 284 -18.15 -13.00 4.51
N ARG A 285 -17.89 -12.04 3.62
CA ARG A 285 -18.89 -11.51 2.67
C ARG A 285 -18.66 -11.94 1.22
N PRO A 286 -19.71 -12.05 0.39
CA PRO A 286 -19.59 -12.34 -1.04
C PRO A 286 -18.74 -11.33 -1.84
N GLU A 287 -18.67 -10.07 -1.41
CA GLU A 287 -17.88 -9.03 -2.11
C GLU A 287 -16.39 -9.00 -1.69
N ALA A 288 -15.98 -9.86 -0.75
CA ALA A 288 -14.59 -9.97 -0.32
C ALA A 288 -13.78 -10.89 -1.24
N TYR A 289 -12.51 -10.54 -1.44
CA TYR A 289 -11.55 -11.36 -2.19
C TYR A 289 -10.53 -11.93 -1.21
N LEU A 290 -10.37 -13.25 -1.16
CA LEU A 290 -9.38 -13.92 -0.32
C LEU A 290 -8.16 -14.36 -1.15
N GLU A 291 -6.97 -14.27 -0.56
CA GLU A 291 -5.70 -14.58 -1.22
C GLU A 291 -4.83 -15.39 -0.25
N ASN A 292 -4.42 -16.60 -0.67
CA ASN A 292 -3.59 -17.54 0.10
C ASN A 292 -4.12 -17.89 1.52
N VAL A 293 -5.43 -17.95 1.74
CA VAL A 293 -6.00 -18.42 3.01
C VAL A 293 -6.13 -19.94 2.98
N SER A 294 -5.89 -20.63 4.10
CA SER A 294 -6.05 -22.08 4.15
C SER A 294 -7.51 -22.47 4.03
N GLN A 295 -7.78 -23.55 3.30
CA GLN A 295 -9.12 -23.92 2.87
C GLN A 295 -9.18 -25.41 2.52
N ASP A 296 -10.24 -26.08 2.95
CA ASP A 296 -10.46 -27.50 2.69
C ASP A 296 -11.26 -27.78 1.38
N GLY A 297 -11.57 -29.05 1.14
CA GLY A 297 -12.33 -29.49 -0.04
C GLY A 297 -13.85 -29.26 0.02
N SER A 298 -14.39 -28.86 1.17
CA SER A 298 -15.80 -28.44 1.32
C SER A 298 -15.99 -26.94 1.08
N GLY A 299 -14.90 -26.17 1.16
CA GLY A 299 -14.87 -24.71 1.00
C GLY A 299 -14.73 -23.97 2.33
N GLU A 300 -14.67 -24.68 3.47
CA GLU A 300 -14.42 -24.13 4.79
C GLU A 300 -13.01 -23.53 4.89
N VAL A 301 -12.87 -22.44 5.64
CA VAL A 301 -11.67 -21.59 5.68
C VAL A 301 -11.03 -21.63 7.07
N ASP A 302 -9.75 -22.03 7.14
CA ASP A 302 -8.99 -22.02 8.39
C ASP A 302 -8.07 -20.79 8.45
N PHE A 303 -8.34 -19.91 9.42
CA PHE A 303 -7.56 -18.71 9.71
C PHE A 303 -6.32 -18.97 10.60
N PHE A 304 -6.22 -20.14 11.24
CA PHE A 304 -5.13 -20.51 12.15
C PHE A 304 -4.13 -21.48 11.52
N ASP A 305 -4.52 -22.24 10.51
CA ASP A 305 -3.57 -23.07 9.75
C ASP A 305 -2.48 -22.22 9.08
N THR A 306 -1.26 -22.74 9.12
CA THR A 306 -0.05 -22.13 8.55
C THR A 306 0.68 -23.04 7.57
N SER A 307 0.09 -24.19 7.20
CA SER A 307 0.66 -25.20 6.31
C SER A 307 1.19 -24.62 5.00
N TYR A 308 0.47 -23.63 4.44
CA TYR A 308 0.82 -22.92 3.21
C TYR A 308 1.55 -21.60 3.48
N THR A 309 0.93 -20.68 4.24
CA THR A 309 1.55 -19.37 4.58
C THR A 309 0.87 -18.67 5.75
N GLN A 310 1.64 -17.93 6.55
CA GLN A 310 1.13 -16.97 7.57
C GLN A 310 0.79 -15.59 6.97
N ASN A 311 0.85 -15.43 5.65
CA ASN A 311 0.49 -14.21 4.94
C ASN A 311 -0.78 -14.39 4.09
N GLY A 312 -1.75 -15.16 4.58
CA GLY A 312 -3.12 -15.14 4.07
C GLY A 312 -3.73 -13.74 4.19
N ARG A 313 -4.56 -13.38 3.20
CA ARG A 313 -5.08 -12.03 3.00
C ARG A 313 -6.55 -12.01 2.64
N ALA A 314 -7.16 -10.87 2.93
CA ALA A 314 -8.48 -10.50 2.44
C ALA A 314 -8.49 -9.04 1.97
N VAL A 315 -9.25 -8.77 0.93
CA VAL A 315 -9.59 -7.41 0.48
C VAL A 315 -11.10 -7.23 0.49
N PHE A 316 -11.55 -6.14 1.10
CA PHE A 316 -12.95 -5.74 1.18
C PHE A 316 -13.06 -4.20 1.23
N ARG A 317 -14.19 -3.66 0.77
CA ARG A 317 -14.51 -2.22 0.87
C ARG A 317 -14.65 -1.81 2.33
N MET A 318 -14.26 -0.58 2.68
CA MET A 318 -14.30 -0.08 4.06
C MET A 318 -15.74 -0.12 4.65
N GLU A 319 -16.74 0.06 3.78
CA GLU A 319 -18.18 -0.10 4.04
C GLU A 319 -18.56 -1.49 4.60
N ALA A 320 -17.84 -2.56 4.25
CA ALA A 320 -18.17 -3.93 4.63
C ALA A 320 -18.00 -4.22 6.13
N LEU A 321 -17.18 -3.43 6.82
CA LEU A 321 -17.07 -3.46 8.28
C LEU A 321 -18.43 -3.10 8.94
N GLY A 322 -19.35 -2.47 8.20
CA GLY A 322 -20.38 -1.60 8.75
C GLY A 322 -19.67 -0.32 9.20
N ILE A 323 -20.07 0.20 10.36
CA ILE A 323 -19.30 0.85 11.45
C ILE A 323 -18.20 1.90 11.19
N ALA A 324 -17.48 1.81 10.07
CA ALA A 324 -16.46 2.72 9.61
C ALA A 324 -17.05 4.11 9.37
N ARG A 325 -16.16 5.10 9.35
CA ARG A 325 -16.47 6.49 9.08
C ARG A 325 -15.82 6.86 7.75
N ASP A 326 -16.54 7.54 6.87
CA ASP A 326 -16.01 7.93 5.58
C ASP A 326 -14.83 8.89 5.77
N ALA A 327 -13.72 8.63 5.06
CA ALA A 327 -12.55 9.50 5.10
C ALA A 327 -12.84 10.93 4.63
N ARG A 328 -13.88 11.13 3.80
CA ARG A 328 -14.35 12.44 3.33
C ARG A 328 -14.89 13.33 4.47
N ASP A 329 -15.37 12.75 5.57
CA ASP A 329 -15.77 13.51 6.75
C ASP A 329 -14.56 14.06 7.53
N ILE A 330 -13.41 13.38 7.45
CA ILE A 330 -12.29 13.55 8.38
C ILE A 330 -11.17 14.37 7.75
N THR A 331 -11.39 15.69 7.71
CA THR A 331 -10.49 16.64 7.03
C THR A 331 -9.18 16.93 7.77
N ARG A 332 -9.08 16.66 9.08
CA ARG A 332 -7.93 17.06 9.92
C ARG A 332 -7.61 16.01 10.99
N VAL A 333 -6.34 15.84 11.36
CA VAL A 333 -5.89 15.06 12.55
C VAL A 333 -5.90 15.91 13.83
N ASN A 334 -6.36 15.35 14.96
CA ASN A 334 -6.19 15.94 16.29
C ASN A 334 -5.02 15.34 17.08
N GLN A 335 -4.75 14.05 16.93
CA GLN A 335 -3.78 13.30 17.74
C GLN A 335 -2.94 12.32 16.91
N LEU A 336 -1.67 12.15 17.30
CA LEU A 336 -0.78 11.13 16.75
C LEU A 336 -0.40 10.16 17.88
N LEU A 337 -0.79 8.89 17.73
CA LEU A 337 -0.38 7.79 18.59
C LEU A 337 0.74 7.01 17.88
N ILE A 338 1.88 6.85 18.54
CA ILE A 338 2.99 6.01 18.06
C ILE A 338 3.05 4.77 18.95
N LEU A 339 2.77 3.61 18.38
CA LEU A 339 2.84 2.31 19.05
C LEU A 339 4.28 1.79 19.03
N ASN A 340 4.82 1.49 20.22
CA ASN A 340 6.06 0.75 20.37
C ASN A 340 5.81 -0.52 21.20
N ARG A 341 6.48 -1.61 20.82
CA ARG A 341 6.53 -2.85 21.58
C ARG A 341 7.97 -3.04 22.08
N ASN A 342 8.16 -2.78 23.36
CA ASN A 342 9.44 -2.95 24.06
C ASN A 342 9.17 -3.17 25.55
N ASP A 343 9.53 -4.34 26.07
CA ASP A 343 9.25 -4.77 27.44
C ASP A 343 10.06 -4.01 28.50
N ASN A 344 10.98 -3.13 28.07
CA ASN A 344 11.88 -2.34 28.92
C ASN A 344 11.53 -0.83 28.92
N LEU A 345 10.45 -0.41 28.28
CA LEU A 345 10.02 0.99 28.27
C LEU A 345 8.91 1.27 29.30
N ILE A 346 9.20 2.21 30.20
CA ILE A 346 8.26 2.81 31.16
C ILE A 346 8.33 4.33 30.91
N PRO A 347 7.19 5.07 30.86
CA PRO A 347 5.81 4.65 31.11
C PRO A 347 5.13 3.98 29.91
N ALA A 348 4.04 3.26 30.17
CA ALA A 348 3.20 2.62 29.14
C ALA A 348 2.53 3.61 28.17
N VAL A 349 2.36 4.88 28.57
CA VAL A 349 1.96 5.99 27.69
C VAL A 349 2.81 7.21 28.06
N ALA A 350 3.49 7.81 27.08
CA ALA A 350 4.23 9.04 27.23
C ALA A 350 3.63 10.14 26.33
N ARG A 351 3.49 11.36 26.86
CA ARG A 351 3.15 12.54 26.04
C ARG A 351 4.44 13.18 25.55
N LEU A 352 4.73 13.00 24.27
CA LEU A 352 5.89 13.63 23.62
C LEU A 352 5.63 15.12 23.31
N ASP A 353 6.69 15.92 23.34
CA ASP A 353 6.70 17.23 22.66
C ASP A 353 6.96 17.09 21.14
N ARG A 354 7.08 18.21 20.41
CA ARG A 354 7.27 18.21 18.96
C ARG A 354 8.62 17.64 18.51
N GLU A 355 9.69 17.95 19.25
CA GLU A 355 11.05 17.55 18.92
C GLU A 355 11.25 16.07 19.27
N GLN A 356 10.73 15.67 20.43
CA GLN A 356 10.63 14.26 20.85
C GLN A 356 9.83 13.43 19.85
N ALA A 357 8.64 13.88 19.42
CA ALA A 357 7.81 13.15 18.47
C ALA A 357 8.50 12.98 17.10
N ALA A 358 9.17 14.03 16.60
CA ALA A 358 9.95 13.95 15.38
C ALA A 358 11.14 12.98 15.51
N ALA A 359 11.91 13.08 16.60
CA ALA A 359 13.04 12.19 16.87
C ALA A 359 12.60 10.72 16.98
N TYR A 360 11.53 10.45 17.73
CA TYR A 360 11.01 9.09 17.93
C TYR A 360 10.49 8.47 16.62
N PHE A 361 9.81 9.27 15.78
CA PHE A 361 9.37 8.84 14.45
C PHE A 361 10.53 8.57 13.48
N MET A 362 11.64 9.31 13.58
CA MET A 362 12.85 9.08 12.76
C MET A 362 13.72 7.91 13.26
N LEU A 363 13.76 7.68 14.57
CA LEU A 363 14.49 6.55 15.17
C LEU A 363 13.79 5.22 14.86
N GLY A 364 12.46 5.18 14.99
CA GLY A 364 11.67 4.04 14.52
C GLY A 364 11.94 2.74 15.27
N GLU A 365 12.38 2.79 16.52
CA GLU A 365 12.76 1.60 17.29
C GLU A 365 11.53 0.79 17.69
N THR A 366 11.35 -0.41 17.12
CA THR A 366 10.55 -1.47 17.73
C THR A 366 11.31 -2.80 17.56
N ARG A 367 11.21 -3.72 18.52
CA ARG A 367 11.94 -4.99 18.50
C ARG A 367 10.95 -6.16 18.47
N GLY A 368 11.29 -7.22 17.74
CA GLY A 368 10.49 -8.46 17.69
C GLY A 368 9.17 -8.33 16.92
N THR A 369 9.22 -8.41 15.60
CA THR A 369 8.02 -8.42 14.74
C THR A 369 8.08 -9.55 13.71
N SER A 370 6.96 -10.25 13.49
CA SER A 370 6.85 -11.44 12.62
C SER A 370 6.94 -11.15 11.10
N ALA A 371 7.50 -10.00 10.73
CA ALA A 371 7.80 -9.63 9.35
C ALA A 371 9.31 -9.44 9.10
N GLY A 372 10.15 -9.61 10.12
CA GLY A 372 11.60 -9.77 9.95
C GLY A 372 11.92 -11.22 9.56
N GLY A 373 12.60 -11.40 8.42
CA GLY A 373 13.26 -12.67 8.12
C GLY A 373 14.30 -13.01 9.19
N SER A 374 14.63 -14.29 9.35
CA SER A 374 15.32 -14.87 10.52
C SER A 374 16.71 -14.30 10.83
N CYS A 375 16.76 -13.13 11.49
CA CYS A 375 17.95 -12.57 12.14
C CYS A 375 17.53 -11.62 13.28
N SER A 376 18.22 -11.66 14.41
CA SER A 376 17.86 -10.95 15.65
C SER A 376 18.31 -9.47 15.69
N THR A 377 18.34 -8.81 14.53
CA THR A 377 18.78 -7.41 14.34
C THR A 377 17.60 -6.43 14.50
N PRO A 378 17.77 -5.26 15.14
CA PRO A 378 16.69 -4.26 15.22
C PRO A 378 16.28 -3.72 13.84
N THR A 379 15.05 -4.01 13.41
CA THR A 379 14.45 -3.42 12.21
C THR A 379 14.03 -1.98 12.48
N ARG A 380 14.91 -1.03 12.12
CA ARG A 380 14.60 0.41 12.14
C ARG A 380 13.32 0.67 11.35
N ALA A 381 12.34 1.35 11.93
CA ALA A 381 11.19 1.82 11.16
C ALA A 381 11.66 2.87 10.16
N THR A 382 11.78 2.46 8.90
CA THR A 382 11.66 3.41 7.82
C THR A 382 10.20 3.86 7.77
N ALA A 383 9.96 5.10 8.19
CA ALA A 383 9.09 5.95 7.36
C ALA A 383 9.52 5.74 5.91
N SER A 384 8.60 5.50 4.97
CA SER A 384 8.93 5.04 3.62
C SER A 384 9.60 6.16 2.81
N SER A 385 10.86 6.41 3.12
CA SER A 385 11.64 7.56 2.70
C SER A 385 12.22 7.33 1.31
N SER A 386 11.34 7.32 0.31
CA SER A 386 11.68 7.72 -1.06
C SER A 386 11.92 9.24 -1.14
N SER A 387 12.68 9.77 -0.16
CA SER A 387 13.12 11.16 -0.05
C SER A 387 14.49 11.31 -0.72
N SER A 388 14.62 10.75 -1.92
CA SER A 388 15.83 10.83 -2.73
C SER A 388 15.86 12.15 -3.50
N THR A 389 16.14 13.25 -2.78
CA THR A 389 16.47 14.53 -3.44
C THR A 389 17.36 15.43 -2.56
N THR A 390 18.59 15.62 -3.03
CA THR A 390 19.49 16.76 -2.73
C THR A 390 20.02 16.94 -1.29
N ALA A 391 21.22 16.43 -1.04
CA ALA A 391 22.08 16.86 0.08
C ALA A 391 23.56 16.99 -0.33
N ALA A 392 23.84 17.68 -1.45
CA ALA A 392 25.19 17.78 -2.02
C ALA A 392 25.54 19.20 -2.50
N SER A 393 26.07 20.05 -1.61
CA SER A 393 27.16 21.02 -1.91
C SER A 393 27.45 21.98 -0.75
N ARG A 394 28.57 21.75 -0.04
CA ARG A 394 29.57 22.75 0.38
C ARG A 394 30.66 22.09 1.22
N SER A 395 31.91 22.37 0.88
CA SER A 395 33.10 21.74 1.43
C SER A 395 33.69 22.53 2.60
N SER A 396 33.53 22.03 3.83
CA SER A 396 34.44 22.33 4.95
C SER A 396 34.22 21.32 6.10
N SER A 397 35.32 20.80 6.65
CA SER A 397 35.37 19.75 7.67
C SER A 397 34.50 20.00 8.92
N SER A 398 33.46 19.18 9.13
CA SER A 398 32.86 18.92 10.44
C SER A 398 32.05 17.61 10.43
N THR A 399 31.91 16.96 11.59
CA THR A 399 31.34 15.61 11.74
C THR A 399 29.82 15.60 11.53
N PRO A 400 29.21 14.57 10.88
CA PRO A 400 27.80 14.61 10.43
C PRO A 400 26.76 14.99 11.51
N ALA A 401 26.97 14.58 12.77
CA ALA A 401 26.07 14.88 13.88
C ALA A 401 25.86 16.39 14.14
N ALA A 402 26.87 17.23 13.86
CA ALA A 402 26.81 18.68 14.12
C ALA A 402 25.99 19.45 13.07
N SER A 403 25.80 18.88 11.88
CA SER A 403 25.08 19.52 10.77
C SER A 403 23.56 19.47 10.99
N ALA A 404 23.02 18.29 11.31
CA ALA A 404 21.58 18.05 11.47
C ALA A 404 20.91 18.99 12.50
N ALA A 405 21.61 19.29 13.60
CA ALA A 405 21.11 20.15 14.67
C ALA A 405 20.82 21.60 14.22
N ARG A 406 21.53 22.13 13.22
CA ARG A 406 21.35 23.52 12.75
C ARG A 406 20.22 23.67 11.75
N THR A 407 19.86 22.61 11.02
CA THR A 407 18.77 22.65 10.03
C THR A 407 17.40 22.58 10.70
N ALA A 408 17.27 21.81 11.79
CA ALA A 408 16.01 21.66 12.52
C ALA A 408 15.47 22.99 13.09
N THR A 409 16.36 23.86 13.56
CA THR A 409 15.98 25.12 14.26
C THR A 409 15.30 26.15 13.36
N SER A 410 15.46 26.07 12.02
CA SER A 410 14.80 26.99 11.08
C SER A 410 13.40 26.51 10.68
N ALA A 411 13.17 25.19 10.63
CA ALA A 411 11.87 24.60 10.34
C ALA A 411 10.86 24.78 11.48
N ALA A 412 11.32 24.85 12.73
CA ALA A 412 10.47 25.05 13.92
C ALA A 412 9.84 26.46 14.07
N ARG A 413 9.98 27.34 13.07
CA ARG A 413 9.57 28.77 13.11
C ARG A 413 8.53 29.18 12.06
N ARG A 414 7.84 28.23 11.41
CA ARG A 414 6.70 28.47 10.52
C ARG A 414 5.60 27.44 10.77
#